data_AF-A0A8J6RYU4-F1
#
_entry.id   AF-A0A8J6RYU4-F1
#
_cell.length_a   1.000
_cell.length_b   1.000
_cell.length_c   1.000
_cell.angle_alpha   90.00
_cell.angle_beta   90.00
_cell.angle_gamma   90.00
#
_symmetry.space_group_name_H-M   'P 1'
#
loop_
_entity.id
_entity.type
_entity.pdbx_description
1 polymer ?
#
loop_
_entity_poly.entity_id
_entity_poly.type
_entity_poly.pdbx_seq_one_letter_code
_entity_poly.pdbx_strand_id
1 'polypeptide(L)'
;MSVDPQEEDVLMSKFEQLLCTPPLGPALEEMVVMDVEADLEDIRKSIPSTPVTPEMIEQLFTASAILRSCGALFESKSDRTWQLTYKGQNYGVTFFPEVFDEMPSLRLMSFGEPLFEELLSRFNSWVGL
;
A
#
# COMPACT_ATOMS: atom_id res chain seq x y z
N MET A 1 41.74 25.88 53.30
CA MET A 1 42.15 25.29 52.02
C MET A 1 41.68 26.23 50.93
N SER A 2 42.57 27.08 50.44
CA SER A 2 42.31 28.05 49.36
C SER A 2 42.72 27.40 48.04
N VAL A 3 41.79 27.36 47.09
CA VAL A 3 42.06 26.93 45.71
C VAL A 3 43.11 27.87 45.11
N ASP A 4 44.14 27.32 44.48
CA ASP A 4 45.17 28.10 43.80
C ASP A 4 44.53 28.77 42.58
N PRO A 5 44.61 30.12 42.43
CA PRO A 5 44.06 30.82 41.27
C PRO A 5 44.52 30.25 39.92
N GLN A 6 45.71 29.63 39.88
CA GLN A 6 46.27 29.03 38.67
C GLN A 6 45.56 27.71 38.28
N GLU A 7 44.97 27.00 39.24
CA GLU A 7 44.19 25.79 38.98
C GLU A 7 42.80 26.13 38.42
N GLU A 8 42.20 27.23 38.89
CA GLU A 8 40.92 27.76 38.39
C GLU A 8 41.01 28.21 36.93
N ASP A 9 42.10 28.91 36.56
CA ASP A 9 42.34 29.36 35.18
C ASP A 9 42.52 28.19 34.19
N VAL A 10 43.16 27.11 34.61
CA VAL A 10 43.31 25.90 33.80
C VAL A 10 41.97 25.20 33.61
N LEU A 11 41.13 25.16 34.65
CA LEU A 11 39.79 24.59 34.57
C LEU A 11 38.88 25.41 33.65
N MET A 12 38.97 26.74 33.69
CA MET A 12 38.22 27.62 32.79
C MET A 12 38.68 27.54 31.35
N SER A 13 39.99 27.49 31.13
CA SER A 13 40.54 27.27 29.80
C SER A 13 40.05 25.95 29.19
N LYS A 14 39.98 24.86 29.98
CA LYS A 14 39.50 23.55 29.51
C LYS A 14 37.99 23.54 29.24
N PHE A 15 37.21 24.25 30.04
CA PHE A 15 35.76 24.39 29.83
C PHE A 15 35.44 25.25 28.59
N GLU A 16 36.14 26.36 28.41
CA GLU A 16 36.04 27.19 27.20
C GLU A 16 36.47 26.40 25.96
N GLN A 17 37.50 25.55 26.06
CA GLN A 17 37.91 24.68 24.96
C GLN A 17 36.83 23.66 24.56
N LEU A 18 36.07 23.14 25.54
CA LEU A 18 34.93 22.24 25.29
C LEU A 18 33.75 22.99 24.64
N LEU A 19 33.51 24.25 25.00
CA LEU A 19 32.47 25.09 24.40
C LEU A 19 32.85 25.61 23.01
N CYS A 20 34.14 25.86 22.75
CA CYS A 20 34.67 26.27 21.46
C CYS A 20 34.91 25.11 20.49
N THR A 21 34.84 23.86 20.97
CA THR A 21 34.83 22.69 20.09
C THR A 21 33.43 22.59 19.49
N PRO A 22 33.26 22.76 18.16
CA PRO A 22 31.97 22.55 17.51
C PRO A 22 31.48 21.15 17.88
N PRO A 23 30.20 20.96 18.21
CA PRO A 23 29.68 19.63 18.51
C PRO A 23 30.03 18.70 17.33
N LEU A 24 30.77 17.63 17.60
CA LEU A 24 31.24 16.65 16.62
C LEU A 24 30.13 15.72 16.10
N GLY A 25 28.87 16.12 16.23
CA GLY A 25 27.73 15.42 15.61
C GLY A 25 27.41 16.05 14.26
N PRO A 26 26.80 15.29 13.32
CA PRO A 26 26.08 15.92 12.21
C PRO A 26 25.20 17.03 12.78
N ALA A 27 25.22 18.21 12.15
CA ALA A 27 24.32 19.29 12.56
C ALA A 27 22.90 18.73 12.60
N LEU A 28 22.05 19.16 13.54
CA LEU A 28 20.67 18.65 13.65
C LEU A 28 19.94 18.70 12.29
N GLU A 29 20.27 19.69 11.47
CA GLU A 29 19.83 19.83 10.07
C GLU A 29 20.24 18.64 9.17
N GLU A 30 21.48 18.18 9.28
CA GLU A 30 22.02 17.04 8.52
C GLU A 30 21.39 15.71 8.97
N MET A 31 21.11 15.57 10.27
CA MET A 31 20.34 14.42 10.78
C MET A 31 18.92 14.39 10.21
N VAL A 32 18.24 15.55 10.18
CA VAL A 32 16.89 15.68 9.63
C VAL A 32 16.88 15.38 8.12
N VAL A 33 17.87 15.87 7.37
CA VAL A 33 17.98 15.60 5.93
C VAL A 33 18.19 14.11 5.66
N MET A 34 19.01 13.44 6.46
CA MET A 34 19.27 12.01 6.30
C MET A 34 18.02 11.16 6.56
N ASP A 35 17.24 11.48 7.60
CA ASP A 35 16.00 10.77 7.91
C ASP A 35 14.93 10.99 6.83
N VAL A 36 14.78 12.21 6.34
CA VAL A 36 13.82 12.52 5.25
C VAL A 36 14.19 11.80 3.96
N GLU A 37 15.48 11.72 3.62
CA GLU A 37 15.93 10.99 2.43
C GLU A 37 15.71 9.48 2.60
N ALA A 38 15.95 8.91 3.79
CA ALA A 38 15.68 7.51 4.08
C ALA A 38 14.18 7.17 3.92
N ASP A 39 13.30 8.02 4.45
CA ASP A 39 11.85 7.87 4.31
C ASP A 39 11.40 7.97 2.84
N LEU A 40 11.98 8.92 2.08
CA LEU A 40 11.69 9.07 0.65
C LEU A 40 12.13 7.84 -0.16
N GLU A 41 13.30 7.28 0.14
CA GLU A 41 13.79 6.05 -0.49
C GLU A 41 12.90 4.85 -0.16
N ASP A 42 12.38 4.77 1.07
CA ASP A 42 11.41 3.74 1.46
C ASP A 42 10.07 3.89 0.74
N ILE A 43 9.59 5.12 0.51
CA ILE A 43 8.38 5.41 -0.29
C ILE A 43 8.61 5.08 -1.78
N ARG A 44 9.83 5.32 -2.28
CA ARG A 44 10.21 5.03 -3.68
C ARG A 44 10.36 3.55 -3.96
N LYS A 45 10.52 2.70 -2.94
CA LYS A 45 10.52 1.24 -3.13
C LYS A 45 9.23 0.83 -3.82
N SER A 46 9.37 0.28 -5.02
CA SER A 46 8.24 -0.27 -5.77
C SER A 46 7.54 -1.31 -4.90
N ILE A 47 6.23 -1.15 -4.71
CA ILE A 47 5.41 -2.17 -4.06
C ILE A 47 5.63 -3.47 -4.85
N PRO A 48 6.05 -4.57 -4.19
CA PRO A 48 6.26 -5.83 -4.89
C PRO A 48 4.97 -6.19 -5.62
N SER A 49 5.08 -6.43 -6.93
CA SER A 49 3.94 -6.80 -7.76
C SER A 49 3.27 -8.02 -7.13
N THR A 50 2.01 -7.87 -6.75
CA THR A 50 1.23 -8.98 -6.23
C THR A 50 1.12 -10.02 -7.35
N PRO A 51 1.17 -11.32 -7.03
CA PRO A 51 1.05 -12.38 -8.04
C PRO A 51 -0.35 -12.47 -8.66
N VAL A 52 -1.26 -11.56 -8.31
CA VAL A 52 -2.67 -11.60 -8.69
C VAL A 52 -2.90 -10.62 -9.83
N THR A 53 -3.04 -11.15 -11.05
CA THR A 53 -3.35 -10.35 -12.24
C THR A 53 -4.86 -10.29 -12.48
N PRO A 54 -5.36 -9.25 -13.18
CA PRO A 54 -6.76 -9.15 -13.61
C PRO A 54 -7.28 -10.40 -14.32
N GLU A 55 -6.48 -11.00 -15.21
CA GLU A 55 -6.83 -12.22 -15.94
C GLU A 55 -7.04 -13.40 -15.00
N MET A 56 -6.21 -13.51 -13.95
CA MET A 56 -6.36 -14.58 -12.97
C MET A 56 -7.66 -14.41 -12.17
N ILE A 57 -7.99 -13.18 -11.77
CA ILE A 57 -9.25 -12.88 -11.07
C ILE A 57 -10.45 -13.16 -11.97
N GLU A 58 -10.41 -12.70 -13.22
CA GLU A 58 -11.45 -12.93 -14.22
C GLU A 58 -11.72 -14.43 -14.37
N GLN A 59 -10.67 -15.23 -14.57
CA GLN A 59 -10.79 -16.69 -14.70
C GLN A 59 -11.39 -17.32 -13.44
N LEU A 60 -10.91 -16.93 -12.25
CA LEU A 60 -11.44 -17.45 -10.99
C LEU A 60 -12.94 -17.18 -10.84
N PHE A 61 -13.40 -15.97 -11.17
CA PHE A 61 -14.80 -15.59 -11.00
C PHE A 61 -15.71 -16.22 -12.05
N THR A 62 -15.32 -16.11 -13.32
CA THR A 62 -16.16 -16.54 -14.45
C THR A 62 -16.22 -18.06 -14.57
N ALA A 63 -15.15 -18.78 -14.20
CA ALA A 63 -15.13 -20.24 -14.22
C ALA A 63 -15.69 -20.88 -12.93
N SER A 64 -15.85 -20.13 -11.83
CA SER A 64 -16.25 -20.69 -10.53
C SER A 64 -17.60 -21.40 -10.59
N ALA A 65 -17.61 -22.67 -10.15
CA ALA A 65 -18.85 -23.41 -9.91
C ALA A 65 -19.56 -22.95 -8.62
N ILE A 66 -18.80 -22.51 -7.63
CA ILE A 66 -19.32 -22.03 -6.33
C ILE A 66 -20.18 -20.78 -6.55
N LEU A 67 -19.63 -19.78 -7.27
CA LEU A 67 -20.37 -18.54 -7.55
C LEU A 67 -21.63 -18.81 -8.37
N ARG A 68 -21.54 -19.69 -9.38
CA ARG A 68 -22.71 -20.13 -10.15
C ARG A 68 -23.78 -20.77 -9.26
N SER A 69 -23.39 -21.64 -8.33
CA SER A 69 -24.33 -22.26 -7.38
C SER A 69 -24.97 -21.26 -6.41
N CYS A 70 -24.26 -20.17 -6.10
CA CYS A 70 -24.78 -19.04 -5.31
C CYS A 70 -25.63 -18.05 -6.13
N GLY A 71 -25.87 -18.34 -7.41
CA GLY A 71 -26.69 -17.53 -8.31
C GLY A 71 -25.97 -16.33 -8.93
N ALA A 72 -24.64 -16.30 -8.90
CA ALA A 72 -23.84 -15.34 -9.66
C ALA A 72 -23.48 -15.95 -11.02
N LEU A 73 -24.05 -15.39 -12.09
CA LEU A 73 -23.82 -15.84 -13.47
C LEU A 73 -23.08 -14.77 -14.24
N PHE A 74 -21.96 -15.15 -14.87
CA PHE A 74 -21.16 -14.28 -15.72
C PHE A 74 -21.34 -14.69 -17.18
N GLU A 75 -21.80 -13.76 -18.01
CA GLU A 75 -21.95 -13.94 -19.45
C GLU A 75 -21.03 -12.97 -20.19
N SER A 76 -20.20 -13.47 -21.10
CA SER A 76 -19.30 -12.62 -21.88
C SER A 76 -20.12 -11.74 -22.83
N LYS A 77 -19.87 -10.43 -22.82
CA LYS A 77 -20.51 -9.47 -23.73
C LYS A 77 -19.59 -8.97 -24.83
N SER A 78 -18.36 -8.65 -24.46
CA SER A 78 -17.30 -8.25 -25.38
C SER A 78 -15.95 -8.69 -24.84
N ASP A 79 -14.88 -8.33 -25.54
CA ASP A 79 -13.52 -8.52 -25.02
C ASP A 79 -13.41 -7.87 -23.63
N ARG A 80 -12.97 -8.67 -22.65
CA ARG A 80 -12.75 -8.27 -21.24
C ARG A 80 -13.95 -7.66 -20.49
N THR A 81 -15.17 -7.75 -21.04
CA THR A 81 -16.38 -7.29 -20.36
C THR A 81 -17.42 -8.39 -20.20
N TRP A 82 -18.11 -8.34 -19.07
CA TRP A 82 -19.07 -9.35 -18.66
C TRP A 82 -20.37 -8.72 -18.22
N GLN A 83 -21.47 -9.42 -18.44
CA GLN A 83 -22.72 -9.19 -17.74
C GLN A 83 -22.79 -10.16 -16.56
N LEU A 84 -22.79 -9.61 -15.35
CA LEU A 84 -23.02 -10.34 -14.12
C LEU A 84 -24.49 -10.25 -13.73
N THR A 85 -25.18 -11.38 -13.68
CA THR A 85 -26.50 -11.48 -13.06
C THR A 85 -26.35 -12.02 -11.64
N TYR A 86 -26.74 -11.23 -10.64
CA TYR A 86 -26.66 -11.61 -9.23
C TYR A 86 -27.79 -10.96 -8.42
N LYS A 87 -28.45 -11.73 -7.53
CA LYS A 87 -29.59 -11.27 -6.69
C LYS A 87 -30.71 -10.55 -7.46
N GLY A 88 -30.99 -10.99 -8.69
CA GLY A 88 -32.02 -10.40 -9.55
C GLY A 88 -31.64 -9.06 -10.18
N GLN A 89 -30.37 -8.65 -10.08
CA GLN A 89 -29.82 -7.47 -10.73
C GLN A 89 -28.79 -7.86 -11.80
N ASN A 90 -28.65 -7.01 -12.82
CA ASN A 90 -27.67 -7.17 -13.89
C ASN A 90 -26.64 -6.04 -13.80
N TYR A 91 -25.37 -6.42 -13.78
CA TYR A 91 -24.23 -5.51 -13.71
C TYR A 91 -23.36 -5.70 -14.95
N GLY A 92 -23.00 -4.61 -15.63
CA GLY A 92 -21.88 -4.62 -16.55
C GLY A 92 -20.60 -4.54 -15.75
N VAL A 93 -19.68 -5.48 -15.94
CA VAL A 93 -18.46 -5.58 -15.14
C VAL A 93 -17.23 -5.82 -16.00
N THR A 94 -16.08 -5.37 -15.49
CA THR A 94 -14.74 -5.64 -16.03
C THR A 94 -13.80 -5.92 -14.86
N PHE A 95 -12.78 -6.74 -15.08
CA PHE A 95 -11.70 -6.97 -14.11
C PHE A 95 -10.47 -6.11 -14.42
N PHE A 96 -10.49 -5.41 -15.55
CA PHE A 96 -9.35 -4.72 -16.14
C PHE A 96 -9.48 -3.20 -15.95
N PRO A 97 -8.54 -2.56 -15.23
CA PRO A 97 -8.55 -1.12 -15.02
C PRO A 97 -8.58 -0.32 -16.33
N GLU A 98 -7.79 -0.73 -17.33
CA GLU A 98 -7.70 -0.04 -18.62
C GLU A 98 -9.04 -0.03 -19.38
N VAL A 99 -9.83 -1.09 -19.27
CA VAL A 99 -11.17 -1.16 -19.87
C VAL A 99 -12.15 -0.28 -19.10
N PHE A 100 -11.99 -0.20 -17.78
CA PHE A 100 -12.81 0.67 -16.95
C PHE A 100 -12.51 2.16 -17.20
N ASP A 101 -11.24 2.53 -17.42
CA ASP A 101 -10.84 3.89 -17.76
C ASP A 101 -11.50 4.36 -19.08
N GLU A 102 -11.64 3.45 -20.06
CA GLU A 102 -12.34 3.72 -21.31
C GLU A 102 -13.87 3.72 -21.15
N MET A 103 -14.41 2.83 -20.31
CA MET A 103 -15.84 2.64 -20.11
C MET A 103 -16.24 2.63 -18.62
N PRO A 104 -16.28 3.81 -17.97
CA PRO A 104 -16.50 3.93 -16.52
C PRO A 104 -17.93 3.60 -16.08
N SER A 105 -18.84 3.30 -17.03
CA SER A 105 -20.18 2.78 -16.73
C SER A 105 -20.15 1.31 -16.28
N LEU A 106 -19.07 0.58 -16.55
CA LEU A 106 -18.85 -0.77 -16.03
C LEU A 106 -18.45 -0.70 -14.55
N ARG A 107 -18.65 -1.77 -13.80
CA ARG A 107 -18.02 -1.91 -12.47
C ARG A 107 -16.67 -2.57 -12.61
N LEU A 108 -15.65 -1.97 -12.00
CA LEU A 108 -14.34 -2.59 -11.86
C LEU A 108 -14.36 -3.60 -10.69
N MET A 109 -14.25 -4.88 -11.01
CA MET A 109 -14.26 -5.99 -10.06
C MET A 109 -12.86 -6.22 -9.49
N SER A 110 -12.43 -5.30 -8.63
CA SER A 110 -11.15 -5.34 -7.93
C SER A 110 -11.33 -5.22 -6.42
N PHE A 111 -10.25 -5.47 -5.66
CA PHE A 111 -10.24 -5.26 -4.20
C PHE A 111 -10.71 -3.85 -3.84
N GLY A 112 -11.56 -3.76 -2.83
CA GLY A 112 -12.21 -2.51 -2.40
C GLY A 112 -13.55 -2.21 -3.09
N GLU A 113 -13.95 -2.93 -4.14
CA GLU A 113 -15.30 -2.82 -4.69
C GLU A 113 -16.29 -3.71 -3.89
N PRO A 114 -17.42 -3.18 -3.38
CA PRO A 114 -18.28 -3.92 -2.47
C PRO A 114 -18.91 -5.21 -3.04
N LEU A 115 -19.27 -5.23 -4.32
CA LEU A 115 -19.84 -6.41 -4.98
C LEU A 115 -18.77 -7.49 -5.18
N PHE A 116 -17.54 -7.11 -5.49
CA PHE A 116 -16.38 -7.99 -5.57
C PHE A 116 -16.09 -8.67 -4.22
N GLU A 117 -16.01 -7.88 -3.14
CA GLU A 117 -15.79 -8.41 -1.79
C GLU A 117 -16.94 -9.33 -1.33
N GLU A 118 -18.19 -8.98 -1.68
CA GLU A 118 -19.32 -9.86 -1.39
C GLU A 118 -19.16 -11.23 -2.07
N LEU A 119 -18.83 -11.25 -3.37
CA LEU A 119 -18.66 -12.49 -4.12
C LEU A 119 -17.45 -13.30 -3.60
N LEU A 120 -16.35 -12.64 -3.25
CA LEU A 120 -15.21 -13.30 -2.58
C LEU A 120 -15.60 -13.95 -1.26
N SER A 121 -16.44 -13.31 -0.46
CA SER A 121 -16.90 -13.88 0.81
C SER A 121 -17.67 -15.19 0.63
N ARG A 122 -18.36 -15.38 -0.52
CA ARG A 122 -19.03 -16.64 -0.85
C ARG A 122 -18.03 -17.77 -1.06
N PHE A 123 -16.92 -17.46 -1.73
CA PHE A 123 -15.79 -18.38 -1.86
C PHE A 123 -15.23 -18.79 -0.50
N ASN A 124 -14.93 -17.82 0.39
CA ASN A 124 -14.34 -18.12 1.69
C ASN A 124 -15.30 -18.87 2.62
N SER A 125 -16.60 -18.53 2.60
CA SER A 125 -17.63 -19.22 3.39
C SER A 125 -17.77 -20.71 3.03
N TRP A 126 -17.42 -21.08 1.79
CA TRP A 126 -17.46 -22.48 1.33
C TRP A 126 -16.21 -23.26 1.73
N VAL A 127 -15.05 -22.61 1.81
CA VAL A 127 -13.76 -23.24 2.14
C VAL A 127 -13.57 -23.44 3.65
N GLY A 128 -14.40 -22.82 4.49
CA GLY A 128 -14.43 -23.09 5.94
C GLY A 128 -13.18 -22.60 6.70
N LEU A 129 -12.57 -21.51 6.22
CA LEU A 129 -11.54 -20.74 6.94
C LEU A 129 -12.16 -19.57 7.69
#